data_AF-A0AA48H447-F1
#
_entry.id   AF-A0AA48H447-F1
#
_cell.length_a   1.000
_cell.length_b   1.000
_cell.length_c   1.000
_cell.angle_alpha   90.00
_cell.angle_beta   90.00
_cell.angle_gamma   90.00
#
_symmetry.space_group_name_H-M   'P 1'
#
loop_
_entity.id
_entity.type
_entity.pdbx_description
1 polymer ?
#
loop_
_entity_poly.entity_id
_entity_poly.type
_entity_poly.pdbx_seq_one_letter_code
_entity_poly.pdbx_strand_id
1 'polypeptide(L)'
;MPNIDAERGTVMIRQGKGRKDRMIPIGERALAWIQKYKESARPDLVGVRDDGTLFLSEWGEAFSPNALTRLVRIYVEKSGVGKKGACHLFRHTMATLMLEGGADIRFIQAMLGHVELSTTQIYTQVSIRLLKSVHAATHPGRMAEPGQHDPEPTAEALLEALEREAEEEENA
;
A
#
# COMPACT_ATOMS: atom_id res chain seq x y z
N MET A 1 -18.97 1.07 2.43
CA MET A 1 -17.89 1.90 3.01
C MET A 1 -17.48 2.89 1.94
N PRO A 2 -17.34 4.20 2.21
CA PRO A 2 -17.24 5.18 1.13
C PRO A 2 -15.98 5.02 0.25
N ASN A 3 -14.97 4.31 0.75
CA ASN A 3 -13.68 4.17 0.08
C ASN A 3 -13.23 2.71 -0.13
N ILE A 4 -13.96 1.69 0.34
CA ILE A 4 -13.62 0.27 0.11
C ILE A 4 -14.79 -0.41 -0.59
N ASP A 5 -14.50 -0.99 -1.75
CA ASP A 5 -15.42 -1.84 -2.50
C ASP A 5 -14.91 -3.27 -2.43
N ALA A 6 -15.48 -4.07 -1.52
CA ALA A 6 -15.07 -5.44 -1.27
C ALA A 6 -15.45 -6.38 -2.42
N GLU A 7 -16.60 -6.16 -3.07
CA GLU A 7 -17.03 -6.94 -4.23
C GLU A 7 -16.09 -6.73 -5.41
N ARG A 8 -15.67 -5.48 -5.63
CA ARG A 8 -14.70 -5.14 -6.68
C ARG A 8 -13.26 -5.31 -6.23
N GLY A 9 -12.97 -5.62 -4.97
CA GLY A 9 -11.60 -5.76 -4.45
C GLY A 9 -10.75 -4.52 -4.67
N THR A 10 -11.30 -3.33 -4.42
CA THR A 10 -10.61 -2.06 -4.62
C THR A 10 -10.80 -1.09 -3.45
N VAL A 11 -9.81 -0.20 -3.29
CA VAL A 11 -9.83 0.90 -2.32
C VAL A 11 -9.60 2.22 -3.06
N MET A 12 -10.44 3.21 -2.78
CA MET A 12 -10.25 4.59 -3.21
C MET A 12 -9.41 5.35 -2.19
N ILE A 13 -8.22 5.79 -2.59
CA ILE A 13 -7.41 6.73 -1.83
C ILE A 13 -7.71 8.13 -2.33
N ARG A 14 -8.35 8.95 -1.48
CA ARG A 14 -8.68 10.34 -1.80
C ARG A 14 -7.54 11.26 -1.37
N GLN A 15 -7.29 12.31 -2.16
CA GLN A 15 -6.29 13.35 -1.88
C GLN A 15 -4.92 12.80 -1.45
N GLY A 16 -4.43 11.74 -2.12
CA GLY A 16 -3.11 11.18 -1.84
C GLY A 16 -1.97 12.11 -2.26
N LYS A 17 -0.73 11.60 -2.36
CA LYS A 17 0.44 12.31 -2.92
C LYS A 17 0.06 13.09 -4.18
N GLY A 18 0.39 14.39 -4.20
CA GLY A 18 0.02 15.32 -5.27
C GLY A 18 -1.46 15.75 -5.29
N ARG A 19 -2.23 15.50 -4.22
CA ARG A 19 -3.68 15.73 -4.10
C ARG A 19 -4.53 15.01 -5.17
N LYS A 20 -4.06 13.85 -5.64
CA LYS A 20 -4.74 13.05 -6.66
C LYS A 20 -5.42 11.84 -6.04
N ASP A 21 -6.66 11.61 -6.46
CA ASP A 21 -7.42 10.41 -6.12
C ASP A 21 -6.90 9.22 -6.93
N ARG A 22 -6.92 8.02 -6.33
CA ARG A 22 -6.51 6.78 -7.01
C ARG A 22 -7.23 5.56 -6.47
N MET A 23 -7.53 4.64 -7.37
CA MET A 23 -8.09 3.33 -7.04
C MET A 23 -6.97 2.30 -6.99
N ILE A 24 -6.83 1.61 -5.86
CA ILE A 24 -5.80 0.61 -5.62
C ILE A 24 -6.48 -0.75 -5.44
N PRO A 25 -6.00 -1.83 -6.08
CA PRO A 25 -6.42 -3.19 -5.78
C PRO A 25 -6.16 -3.55 -4.31
N ILE A 26 -7.05 -4.31 -3.70
CA ILE A 26 -6.84 -4.88 -2.35
C ILE A 26 -7.08 -6.39 -2.39
N GLY A 27 -6.17 -7.14 -1.79
CA GLY A 27 -6.28 -8.60 -1.73
C GLY A 27 -7.34 -9.09 -0.74
N GLU A 28 -7.90 -10.27 -1.00
CA GLU A 28 -8.91 -10.92 -0.15
C GLU A 28 -8.45 -11.07 1.31
N ARG A 29 -7.17 -11.40 1.52
CA ARG A 29 -6.59 -11.50 2.86
C ARG A 29 -6.66 -10.18 3.63
N ALA A 30 -6.37 -9.06 2.96
CA ALA A 30 -6.47 -7.74 3.58
C ALA A 30 -7.93 -7.38 3.88
N LEU A 31 -8.86 -7.67 2.95
CA LEU A 31 -10.29 -7.50 3.17
C LEU A 31 -10.79 -8.32 4.38
N ALA A 32 -10.35 -9.57 4.52
CA ALA A 32 -10.70 -10.43 5.65
C ALA A 32 -10.23 -9.83 7.00
N TRP A 33 -9.01 -9.31 7.06
CA TRP A 33 -8.50 -8.64 8.27
C TRP A 33 -9.23 -7.34 8.58
N ILE A 34 -9.59 -6.56 7.56
CA ILE A 34 -10.41 -5.35 7.73
C ILE A 34 -11.79 -5.72 8.28
N GLN A 35 -12.41 -6.77 7.76
CA GLN A 35 -13.71 -7.22 8.24
C GLN A 35 -13.64 -7.70 9.69
N LYS A 36 -12.65 -8.52 10.03
CA LYS A 36 -12.40 -8.95 11.42
C LYS A 36 -12.19 -7.77 12.36
N TYR A 37 -11.40 -6.78 11.95
CA TYR A 37 -11.20 -5.56 12.75
C TYR A 37 -12.52 -4.83 13.01
N LYS A 38 -13.37 -4.67 11.98
CA LYS A 38 -14.67 -4.00 12.11
C LYS A 38 -15.64 -4.73 13.03
N GLU A 39 -15.62 -6.05 13.03
CA GLU A 39 -16.54 -6.87 13.83
C GLU A 39 -16.07 -7.03 15.26
N SER A 40 -14.76 -7.14 15.49
CA SER A 40 -14.21 -7.60 16.77
C SER A 40 -13.41 -6.56 17.56
N ALA A 41 -12.99 -5.45 16.95
CA ALA A 41 -12.11 -4.48 17.63
C ALA A 41 -12.60 -3.02 17.50
N ARG A 42 -13.04 -2.60 16.30
CA ARG A 42 -13.55 -1.25 16.08
C ARG A 42 -14.73 -0.87 17.00
N PRO A 43 -15.69 -1.77 17.31
CA PRO A 43 -16.82 -1.43 18.18
C PRO A 43 -16.40 -1.01 19.60
N ASP A 44 -15.27 -1.52 20.10
CA ASP A 44 -14.75 -1.18 21.42
C ASP A 44 -13.93 0.12 21.43
N LEU A 45 -13.49 0.58 20.24
CA LEU A 45 -12.70 1.80 20.06
C LEU A 45 -13.54 3.02 19.68
N VAL A 46 -14.68 2.81 19.02
CA VAL A 46 -15.48 3.91 18.51
C VAL A 46 -16.12 4.68 19.67
N GLY A 47 -15.90 6.00 19.70
CA GLY A 47 -16.52 6.88 20.68
C GLY A 47 -17.99 7.13 20.39
N VAL A 48 -18.59 8.04 21.16
CA VAL A 48 -20.02 8.41 21.07
C VAL A 48 -20.41 8.95 19.68
N ARG A 49 -19.46 9.51 18.91
CA ARG A 49 -19.69 10.02 17.56
C ARG A 49 -18.82 9.23 16.57
N ASP A 50 -19.46 8.51 15.65
CA ASP A 50 -18.80 7.84 14.53
C ASP A 50 -18.82 8.75 13.30
N ASP A 51 -17.65 9.22 12.89
CA ASP A 51 -17.46 10.06 11.70
C ASP A 51 -17.19 9.24 10.42
N GLY A 52 -17.20 7.91 10.52
CA GLY A 52 -16.90 7.00 9.42
C GLY A 52 -15.43 6.70 9.20
N THR A 53 -14.52 7.16 10.09
CA THR A 53 -13.10 6.81 10.04
C THR A 53 -12.91 5.31 10.18
N LEU A 54 -12.18 4.69 9.25
CA LEU A 54 -12.00 3.24 9.26
C LEU A 54 -11.12 2.79 10.43
N PHE A 55 -9.85 3.19 10.46
CA PHE A 55 -8.89 2.76 11.47
C PHE A 55 -8.78 3.80 12.59
N LEU A 56 -9.09 3.37 13.80
CA LEU A 56 -9.05 4.18 15.01
C LEU A 56 -7.85 3.82 15.88
N SER A 57 -7.28 4.84 16.50
CA SER A 57 -6.32 4.71 17.60
C SER A 57 -7.00 4.18 18.87
N GLU A 58 -6.21 3.88 19.90
CA GLU A 58 -6.71 3.48 21.23
C GLU A 58 -7.62 4.52 21.89
N TRP A 59 -7.55 5.78 21.44
CA TRP A 59 -8.38 6.90 21.91
C TRP A 59 -9.67 7.08 21.11
N GLY A 60 -9.93 6.22 20.11
CA GLY A 60 -11.12 6.31 19.26
C GLY A 60 -11.05 7.37 18.15
N GLU A 61 -9.88 7.99 17.95
CA GLU A 61 -9.63 9.00 16.92
C GLU A 61 -8.88 8.42 15.73
N ALA A 62 -8.91 9.10 14.58
CA ALA A 62 -8.11 8.74 13.42
C ALA A 62 -6.61 8.69 13.74
N PHE A 63 -5.89 7.73 13.17
CA PHE A 63 -4.43 7.69 13.31
C PHE A 63 -3.78 8.93 12.69
N SER A 64 -2.91 9.60 13.44
CA SER A 64 -1.92 10.50 12.85
C SER A 64 -0.83 9.68 12.13
N PRO A 65 -0.18 10.23 11.08
CA PRO A 65 0.90 9.54 10.38
C PRO A 65 2.01 9.05 11.33
N ASN A 66 2.43 9.91 12.27
CA ASN A 66 3.48 9.59 13.23
C ASN A 66 3.08 8.49 14.22
N ALA A 67 1.81 8.46 14.66
CA ALA A 67 1.31 7.40 15.52
C ALA A 67 1.29 6.04 14.81
N LEU A 68 0.85 6.01 13.54
CA LEU A 68 0.85 4.79 12.74
C LEU A 68 2.27 4.28 12.49
N THR A 69 3.21 5.17 12.11
CA THR A 69 4.62 4.83 11.91
C THR A 69 5.24 4.24 13.18
N ARG A 70 5.01 4.85 14.34
CA ARG A 70 5.49 4.31 15.63
C ARG A 70 4.89 2.94 15.95
N LEU A 71 3.58 2.77 15.76
CA LEU A 71 2.89 1.51 16.01
C LEU A 71 3.48 0.38 15.14
N VAL A 72 3.66 0.66 13.85
CA VAL A 72 4.23 -0.31 12.91
C VAL A 72 5.67 -0.68 13.30
N ARG A 73 6.50 0.31 13.65
CA ARG A 73 7.88 0.07 14.10
C ARG A 73 7.95 -0.90 15.28
N ILE A 74 7.07 -0.72 16.28
CA ILE A 74 6.98 -1.62 17.43
C ILE A 74 6.71 -3.07 16.98
N TYR A 75 5.82 -3.27 16.01
CA TYR A 75 5.52 -4.61 15.49
C TYR A 75 6.64 -5.20 14.63
N VAL A 76 7.36 -4.37 13.87
CA VAL A 76 8.57 -4.80 13.15
C VAL A 76 9.63 -5.29 14.14
N GLU A 77 9.89 -4.54 15.20
CA GLU A 77 10.84 -4.93 16.25
C GLU A 77 10.39 -6.23 16.96
N LYS A 78 9.10 -6.34 17.32
CA LYS A 78 8.54 -7.54 17.97
C LYS A 78 8.54 -8.78 17.07
N SER A 79 8.54 -8.61 15.75
CA SER A 79 8.53 -9.74 14.81
C SER A 79 9.86 -10.50 14.76
N GLY A 80 10.95 -9.92 15.25
CA GLY A 80 12.27 -10.57 15.27
C GLY A 80 12.94 -10.70 13.89
N VAL A 81 12.39 -10.08 12.84
CA VAL A 81 12.90 -10.18 11.45
C VAL A 81 14.25 -9.48 11.21
N GLY A 82 14.83 -8.82 12.22
CA GLY A 82 16.14 -8.19 12.14
C GLY A 82 16.24 -6.96 11.23
N LYS A 83 15.12 -6.48 10.67
CA LYS A 83 15.06 -5.26 9.85
C LYS A 83 14.62 -4.06 10.69
N LYS A 84 15.15 -2.89 10.37
CA LYS A 84 14.70 -1.60 10.88
C LYS A 84 13.74 -0.97 9.86
N GLY A 85 12.74 -0.25 10.35
CA GLY A 85 11.79 0.47 9.50
C GLY A 85 10.38 0.48 10.09
N ALA A 86 9.46 1.10 9.33
CA ALA A 86 8.06 1.22 9.71
C ALA A 86 7.15 0.98 8.49
N CYS A 87 6.21 1.89 8.20
CA CYS A 87 5.27 1.74 7.09
C CYS A 87 5.95 1.64 5.72
N HIS A 88 7.01 2.41 5.48
CA HIS A 88 7.74 2.40 4.21
C HIS A 88 8.39 1.04 3.90
N LEU A 89 8.78 0.27 4.92
CA LEU A 89 9.40 -1.04 4.75
C LEU A 89 8.46 -2.01 4.04
N PHE A 90 7.16 -1.97 4.37
CA PHE A 90 6.16 -2.80 3.69
C PHE A 90 5.93 -2.37 2.25
N ARG A 91 5.91 -1.04 1.99
CA ARG A 91 5.77 -0.50 0.64
C ARG A 91 6.95 -0.92 -0.25
N HIS A 92 8.16 -0.79 0.26
CA HIS A 92 9.37 -1.20 -0.42
C HIS A 92 9.37 -2.69 -0.70
N THR A 93 9.10 -3.52 0.31
CA THR A 93 9.05 -4.97 0.16
C THR A 93 7.99 -5.40 -0.87
N MET A 94 6.82 -4.76 -0.88
CA MET A 94 5.80 -5.01 -1.91
C MET A 94 6.32 -4.66 -3.31
N ALA A 95 6.94 -3.49 -3.48
CA ALA A 95 7.47 -3.03 -4.76
C ALA A 95 8.55 -3.98 -5.30
N THR A 96 9.53 -4.33 -4.46
CA THR A 96 10.61 -5.27 -4.82
C THR A 96 10.03 -6.61 -5.26
N LEU A 97 9.19 -7.22 -4.43
CA LEU A 97 8.67 -8.57 -4.69
C LEU A 97 7.71 -8.61 -5.88
N MET A 98 6.95 -7.54 -6.11
CA MET A 98 6.12 -7.46 -7.31
C MET A 98 6.96 -7.36 -8.57
N LEU A 99 8.03 -6.56 -8.55
CA LEU A 99 8.94 -6.44 -9.68
C LEU A 99 9.69 -7.76 -9.95
N GLU A 100 10.20 -8.41 -8.90
CA GLU A 100 10.80 -9.76 -8.98
C GLU A 100 9.79 -10.79 -9.50
N GLY A 101 8.51 -10.63 -9.16
CA GLY A 101 7.40 -11.42 -9.68
C GLY A 101 6.99 -11.09 -11.13
N GLY A 102 7.72 -10.22 -11.82
CA GLY A 102 7.47 -9.83 -13.22
C GLY A 102 6.43 -8.72 -13.38
N ALA A 103 6.07 -7.99 -12.32
CA ALA A 103 5.21 -6.82 -12.48
C ALA A 103 5.98 -5.70 -13.14
N ASP A 104 5.45 -5.24 -14.26
CA ASP A 104 5.94 -4.04 -14.92
C ASP A 104 5.85 -2.83 -13.97
N ILE A 105 6.96 -2.06 -13.91
CA ILE A 105 7.12 -0.93 -12.99
C ILE A 105 5.98 0.08 -13.06
N ARG A 106 5.33 0.21 -14.23
CA ARG A 106 4.23 1.16 -14.45
C ARG A 106 3.05 0.86 -13.53
N PHE A 107 2.78 -0.42 -13.28
CA PHE A 107 1.73 -0.84 -12.35
C PHE A 107 2.12 -0.60 -10.91
N ILE A 108 3.38 -0.85 -10.56
CA ILE A 108 3.90 -0.62 -9.22
C ILE A 108 3.82 0.88 -8.92
N GLN A 109 4.34 1.75 -9.79
CA GLN A 109 4.27 3.20 -9.65
C GLN A 109 2.84 3.72 -9.54
N ALA A 110 1.90 3.21 -10.34
CA ALA A 110 0.50 3.57 -10.26
C ALA A 110 -0.16 3.17 -8.93
N MET A 111 0.21 2.02 -8.36
CA MET A 111 -0.25 1.61 -7.02
C MET A 111 0.35 2.48 -5.90
N LEU A 112 1.62 2.86 -6.04
CA LEU A 112 2.31 3.68 -5.04
C LEU A 112 1.96 5.18 -5.14
N GLY A 113 1.49 5.64 -6.29
CA GLY A 113 1.06 7.01 -6.52
C GLY A 113 2.20 7.99 -6.77
N HIS A 114 3.29 7.50 -7.39
CA HIS A 114 4.46 8.31 -7.75
C HIS A 114 4.15 9.08 -9.03
N VAL A 115 4.20 10.41 -8.98
CA VAL A 115 3.76 11.29 -10.08
C VAL A 115 4.90 11.71 -11.00
N GLU A 116 6.17 11.40 -10.69
CA GLU A 116 7.29 11.91 -11.48
C GLU A 116 8.36 10.85 -11.81
N LEU A 117 8.54 10.64 -13.11
CA LEU A 117 9.84 10.50 -13.78
C LEU A 117 9.66 11.16 -15.16
N SER A 118 10.38 12.27 -15.39
CA SER A 118 10.22 13.10 -16.58
C SER A 118 10.43 12.30 -17.88
N THR A 119 9.38 12.20 -18.71
CA THR A 119 9.35 12.28 -20.20
C THR A 119 7.95 11.92 -20.75
N THR A 120 6.98 12.72 -20.30
CA THR A 120 5.84 13.37 -20.99
C THR A 120 5.02 12.73 -22.14
N GLN A 121 5.32 11.58 -22.76
CA GLN A 121 4.48 11.08 -23.88
C GLN A 121 4.11 9.58 -23.87
N ILE A 122 4.59 8.78 -22.91
CA ILE A 122 4.27 7.33 -22.84
C ILE A 122 3.07 7.05 -21.88
N TYR A 123 2.56 8.09 -21.20
CA TYR A 123 1.70 8.08 -20.00
C TYR A 123 0.16 7.99 -20.22
N THR A 124 -0.34 7.06 -21.04
CA THR A 124 -1.80 6.92 -21.24
C THR A 124 -2.40 5.86 -20.31
N GLN A 125 -2.87 6.31 -19.13
CA GLN A 125 -3.80 5.66 -18.20
C GLN A 125 -3.66 4.13 -18.00
N VAL A 126 -2.98 3.73 -16.94
CA VAL A 126 -3.06 2.36 -16.42
C VAL A 126 -4.50 2.08 -15.94
N SER A 127 -5.18 1.11 -16.54
CA SER A 127 -6.56 0.76 -16.15
C SER A 127 -6.61 -0.01 -14.82
N ILE A 128 -7.66 0.19 -14.03
CA ILE A 128 -7.88 -0.54 -12.76
C ILE A 128 -7.95 -2.06 -12.96
N ARG A 129 -8.48 -2.52 -14.11
CA ARG A 129 -8.54 -3.95 -14.44
C ARG A 129 -7.15 -4.56 -14.54
N LEU A 130 -6.22 -3.84 -15.17
CA LEU A 130 -4.85 -4.30 -15.36
C LEU A 130 -4.02 -4.17 -14.06
N LEU A 131 -4.29 -3.14 -13.25
CA LEU A 131 -3.75 -3.07 -11.88
C LEU A 131 -4.18 -4.27 -11.04
N LYS A 132 -5.47 -4.64 -11.09
CA LYS A 132 -5.98 -5.81 -10.37
C LYS A 132 -5.32 -7.10 -10.85
N SER A 133 -5.14 -7.30 -12.16
CA SER A 133 -4.51 -8.51 -12.68
C SER A 133 -3.04 -8.62 -12.29
N VAL A 134 -2.28 -7.51 -12.38
CA VAL A 134 -0.88 -7.47 -11.96
C VAL A 134 -0.75 -7.69 -10.45
N HIS A 135 -1.54 -6.98 -9.64
CA HIS A 135 -1.60 -7.22 -8.19
C HIS A 135 -1.93 -8.68 -7.87
N ALA A 136 -2.92 -9.29 -8.52
CA ALA A 136 -3.27 -10.69 -8.29
C ALA A 136 -2.15 -11.66 -8.70
N ALA A 137 -1.42 -11.34 -9.77
CA ALA A 137 -0.34 -12.18 -10.26
C ALA A 137 0.90 -12.13 -9.37
N THR A 138 1.29 -10.95 -8.88
CA THR A 138 2.63 -10.71 -8.34
C THR A 138 2.67 -10.23 -6.89
N HIS A 139 1.54 -9.84 -6.29
CA HIS A 139 1.55 -9.30 -4.94
C HIS A 139 1.96 -10.37 -3.89
N PRO A 140 2.86 -10.06 -2.94
CA PRO A 140 3.38 -11.03 -1.94
C PRO A 140 2.32 -11.71 -1.07
N GLY A 141 1.14 -11.10 -0.97
CA GLY A 141 0.00 -11.63 -0.23
C GLY A 141 -0.76 -12.76 -0.92
N ARG A 142 -0.37 -13.16 -2.14
CA ARG A 142 -0.91 -14.32 -2.86
C ARG A 142 -0.48 -15.64 -2.18
N MET A 143 -1.39 -16.62 -2.08
CA MET A 143 -1.02 -18.02 -1.82
C MET A 143 -0.54 -18.62 -3.16
N ALA A 144 0.71 -19.10 -3.23
CA ALA A 144 1.56 -19.10 -4.45
C ALA A 144 1.28 -20.17 -5.53
N GLU A 145 1.76 -19.90 -6.75
CA GLU A 145 2.92 -20.58 -7.39
C GLU A 145 3.60 -19.55 -8.35
N PRO A 146 4.95 -19.40 -8.39
CA PRO A 146 5.64 -18.32 -9.10
C PRO A 146 6.10 -18.70 -10.53
N GLY A 147 6.06 -17.75 -11.48
CA GLY A 147 6.61 -17.96 -12.83
C GLY A 147 6.68 -16.74 -13.77
N GLN A 148 7.94 -16.31 -14.01
CA GLN A 148 8.63 -15.87 -15.26
C GLN A 148 8.34 -14.56 -16.05
N HIS A 149 9.46 -13.82 -16.27
CA HIS A 149 9.88 -12.85 -17.35
C HIS A 149 9.21 -11.45 -17.43
N ASP A 150 9.79 -10.33 -17.91
CA ASP A 150 10.97 -9.93 -18.76
C ASP A 150 11.50 -8.53 -18.28
N PRO A 151 12.67 -8.00 -18.70
CA PRO A 151 13.32 -6.85 -18.06
C PRO A 151 12.89 -5.48 -18.62
N GLU A 152 12.63 -4.54 -17.71
CA GLU A 152 12.96 -3.09 -17.71
C GLU A 152 11.98 -2.35 -16.78
N PRO A 153 12.39 -1.35 -15.98
CA PRO A 153 13.71 -0.90 -15.54
C PRO A 153 14.21 -1.71 -14.32
N THR A 154 15.47 -1.52 -13.93
CA THR A 154 16.11 -2.31 -12.88
C THR A 154 15.43 -2.09 -11.54
N ALA A 155 15.35 -3.15 -10.72
CA ALA A 155 14.92 -3.06 -9.34
C ALA A 155 15.63 -1.93 -8.61
N GLU A 156 16.93 -1.79 -8.83
CA GLU A 156 17.77 -0.72 -8.30
C GLU A 156 17.17 0.69 -8.50
N ALA A 157 16.69 1.05 -9.71
CA ALA A 157 16.13 2.38 -9.95
C ALA A 157 14.81 2.64 -9.21
N LEU A 158 13.98 1.61 -9.04
CA LEU A 158 12.74 1.71 -8.26
C LEU A 158 13.04 1.80 -6.76
N LEU A 159 14.03 1.04 -6.28
CA LEU A 159 14.46 1.03 -4.88
C LEU A 159 15.08 2.37 -4.50
N GLU A 160 15.97 2.93 -5.33
CA GLU A 160 16.54 4.26 -5.12
C GLU A 160 15.46 5.36 -5.04
N ALA A 161 14.44 5.29 -5.89
CA ALA A 161 13.33 6.24 -5.83
C ALA A 161 12.51 6.11 -4.54
N LEU A 162 12.31 4.89 -4.05
CA LEU A 162 11.60 4.63 -2.79
C LEU A 162 12.42 5.04 -1.57
N GLU A 163 13.74 4.84 -1.60
CA GLU A 163 14.67 5.23 -0.53
C GLU A 163 14.76 6.75 -0.40
N ARG A 164 14.87 7.48 -1.52
CA ARG A 164 14.85 8.96 -1.49
C ARG A 164 13.56 9.52 -0.89
N GLU A 165 12.41 8.96 -1.24
CA GLU A 165 11.14 9.38 -0.63
C GLU A 165 11.07 9.04 0.87
N ALA A 166 11.66 7.92 1.29
CA ALA A 166 11.70 7.54 2.70
C ALA A 166 12.57 8.51 3.53
N GLU A 167 13.70 8.96 2.98
CA GLU A 167 14.56 9.96 3.62
C GLU A 167 13.90 11.34 3.71
N GLU A 168 13.10 11.72 2.72
CA GLU A 168 12.32 12.96 2.75
C GLU A 168 11.18 12.91 3.80
N GLU A 169 10.50 11.77 3.95
CA GLU A 169 9.44 11.59 4.95
C GLU A 169 9.97 11.43 6.39
N GLU A 170 11.18 10.90 6.59
CA GLU A 170 11.81 10.79 7.92
C GLU A 170 12.35 12.13 8.44
N ASN A 171 12.66 13.07 7.53
CA ASN A 171 13.20 14.38 7.84
C ASN A 171 12.14 15.51 7.87
N ALA A 172 10.87 15.21 7.66
CA ALA A 172 9.73 16.15 7.66
C ALA A 172 8.87 16.03 8.93
#